data_AF-A0A524EJS3-F1
#
_entry.id   AF-A0A524EJS3-F1
#
_cell.length_a   1.000
_cell.length_b   1.000
_cell.length_c   1.000
_cell.angle_alpha   90.00
_cell.angle_beta   90.00
_cell.angle_gamma   90.00
#
_symmetry.space_group_name_H-M   'P 1'
#
loop_
_entity.id
_entity.type
_entity.pdbx_description
1 polymer ?
#
loop_
_entity_poly.entity_id
_entity_poly.type
_entity_poly.pdbx_seq_one_letter_code
_entity_poly.pdbx_strand_id
1 'polypeptide(L)' 'VELPDEITNVIVCPNKRCVTNKEREPVSAKYKVLSRDPVKLKCIYCWTHVTEDDIISQFKS' A
#
# COMPACT_ATOMS: atom_id res chain seq x y z
N VAL A 1 19.24 5.46 1.62
CA VAL A 1 17.82 5.85 1.49
C VAL A 1 17.06 5.09 2.55
N GLU A 2 16.22 5.77 3.33
CA GLU A 2 15.42 5.17 4.39
C GLU A 2 13.93 5.13 4.00
N LEU A 3 13.18 4.20 4.57
CA LEU A 3 11.74 4.10 4.33
C LEU A 3 11.00 5.24 5.07
N PRO A 4 10.25 6.10 4.35
CA PRO A 4 9.50 7.20 4.95
C PRO A 4 8.36 6.70 5.83
N ASP A 5 7.77 7.57 6.66
CA ASP A 5 6.59 7.20 7.47
C ASP A 5 5.32 6.98 6.63
N GLU A 6 5.27 7.56 5.43
CA GLU A 6 4.16 7.43 4.50
C GLU A 6 4.64 7.15 3.08
N ILE A 7 3.88 6.32 2.36
CA ILE A 7 4.15 5.92 0.98
C ILE A 7 2.92 6.24 0.13
N THR A 8 3.12 6.92 -1.00
CA THR A 8 2.05 7.29 -1.92
C THR A 8 2.32 6.74 -3.31
N ASN A 9 1.34 6.06 -3.89
CA ASN A 9 1.30 5.60 -5.28
C ASN A 9 2.46 4.68 -5.71
N VAL A 10 3.05 3.93 -4.78
CA VAL A 10 4.13 2.95 -5.07
C VAL A 10 3.58 1.55 -5.29
N ILE A 11 2.51 1.18 -4.58
CA ILE A 11 1.87 -0.14 -4.68
C ILE A 11 0.35 0.00 -4.78
N VAL A 12 -0.28 -0.96 -5.47
CA VAL A 12 -1.73 -1.08 -5.56
C VAL A 12 -2.28 -1.73 -4.29
N CYS A 13 -3.45 -1.28 -3.84
CA CYS A 13 -4.07 -1.85 -2.65
C CYS A 13 -4.56 -3.27 -2.95
N PRO A 14 -4.17 -4.29 -2.15
CA PRO A 14 -4.62 -5.67 -2.39
C PRO A 14 -6.14 -5.82 -2.19
N ASN A 15 -6.75 -4.95 -1.38
CA ASN A 15 -8.20 -4.92 -1.21
C ASN A 15 -8.89 -4.36 -2.47
N LYS A 16 -9.42 -5.24 -3.31
CA LYS A 16 -10.14 -4.88 -4.56
C LYS A 16 -11.35 -3.98 -4.36
N ARG A 17 -11.90 -3.88 -3.15
CA ARG A 17 -13.00 -2.97 -2.82
C ARG A 17 -12.53 -1.59 -2.36
N CYS A 18 -11.23 -1.38 -2.17
CA CYS A 18 -10.66 -0.09 -1.79
C CYS A 18 -11.01 0.99 -2.82
N VAL A 19 -11.27 2.20 -2.34
CA VAL A 19 -11.54 3.38 -3.16
C VAL A 19 -10.43 3.68 -4.17
N THR A 20 -9.17 3.41 -3.79
CA THR A 20 -7.98 3.62 -4.64
C THR A 20 -7.93 2.71 -5.87
N ASN A 21 -8.78 1.69 -5.93
CA ASN A 21 -8.86 0.73 -7.02
C ASN A 21 -10.09 0.98 -7.93
N LYS A 22 -10.84 2.07 -7.71
CA LYS A 22 -12.03 2.41 -8.49
C LYS A 22 -11.67 3.34 -9.65
N GLU A 23 -11.97 2.93 -10.88
CA GLU A 23 -11.65 3.70 -12.10
C GLU A 23 -12.27 5.10 -12.13
N ARG A 24 -13.41 5.29 -11.46
CA ARG A 24 -14.15 6.57 -11.46
C ARG A 24 -13.69 7.54 -10.37
N GLU A 25 -12.72 7.15 -9.54
CA GLU A 25 -12.20 7.95 -8.44
C GLU A 25 -10.67 8.07 -8.54
N PRO A 26 -10.10 9.23 -8.93
CA PRO A 26 -8.66 9.40 -9.07
C PRO A 26 -7.99 9.59 -7.69
N VAL A 27 -8.11 8.60 -6.81
CA VAL A 27 -7.56 8.62 -5.46
C VAL A 27 -6.26 7.82 -5.43
N SER A 28 -5.13 8.51 -5.30
CA SER A 28 -3.82 7.84 -5.17
C SER A 28 -3.77 7.00 -3.90
N ALA A 29 -3.26 5.77 -4.05
CA ALA A 29 -3.05 4.88 -2.91
C ALA A 29 -2.05 5.48 -1.93
N LYS A 30 -2.40 5.50 -0.64
CA LYS A 30 -1.58 6.06 0.43
C LYS A 30 -1.51 5.06 1.58
N TYR A 31 -0.32 4.92 2.14
CA TYR A 31 -0.02 3.96 3.18
C TYR A 31 0.80 4.59 4.29
N LYS A 32 0.49 4.21 5.53
CA LYS A 32 1.34 4.46 6.69
C LYS A 32 2.26 3.27 6.92
N VAL A 33 3.54 3.54 7.20
CA VAL A 33 4.50 2.52 7.62
C VAL A 33 4.27 2.21 9.10
N LEU A 34 3.90 0.97 9.39
CA LEU A 34 3.70 0.49 10.76
C LEU A 34 4.97 -0.18 11.33
N SER A 35 5.75 -0.80 10.45
CA SER A 35 7.01 -1.47 10.79
C SER A 35 7.95 -1.37 9.59
N ARG A 36 9.24 -1.19 9.86
CA ARG A 36 10.30 -1.14 8.84
C ARG A 36 11.03 -2.47 8.67
N ASP A 37 10.96 -3.34 9.68
CA ASP A 37 11.61 -4.66 9.68
C ASP A 37 10.81 -5.66 10.55
N PRO A 38 10.03 -6.59 9.95
CA PRO A 38 9.71 -6.65 8.52
C PRO A 38 8.82 -5.49 8.10
N VAL A 39 8.80 -5.17 6.80
CA VAL A 39 7.98 -4.06 6.30
C VAL A 39 6.50 -4.38 6.46
N LYS A 40 5.77 -3.50 7.14
CA LYS A 40 4.30 -3.56 7.27
C LYS A 40 3.71 -2.20 6.99
N LEU A 41 2.76 -2.18 6.06
CA LEU A 41 2.05 -0.98 5.67
C LEU A 41 0.57 -1.08 6.06
N LYS A 42 -0.07 0.07 6.20
CA LYS A 42 -1.52 0.18 6.39
C LYS A 42 -2.10 1.17 5.41
N CYS A 43 -3.05 0.72 4.60
CA CYS A 43 -3.80 1.63 3.73
C CYS A 43 -4.58 2.63 4.58
N ILE A 44 -4.45 3.92 4.31
CA ILE A 44 -5.15 4.94 5.10
C ILE A 44 -6.67 4.97 4.83
N TYR A 45 -7.11 4.40 3.70
CA TYR A 45 -8.51 4.46 3.28
C TYR A 45 -9.30 3.25 3.78
N CYS A 46 -8.87 2.04 3.43
CA CYS A 46 -9.59 0.81 3.78
C CYS A 46 -9.01 0.08 5.00
N TRP A 47 -7.95 0.62 5.60
CA TRP A 47 -7.29 0.08 6.80
C TRP A 47 -6.68 -1.32 6.62
N THR A 48 -6.66 -1.86 5.40
CA THR A 48 -6.00 -3.12 5.06
C THR A 48 -4.51 -3.04 5.35
N HIS A 49 -4.00 -4.06 6.05
CA HIS A 49 -2.57 -4.27 6.24
C HIS A 49 -1.97 -4.90 4.99
N VAL A 50 -0.77 -4.46 4.64
CA VAL A 50 0.00 -4.98 3.51
C VAL A 50 1.35 -5.42 4.05
N THR A 51 1.69 -6.69 3.80
CA THR A 51 2.93 -7.31 4.24
C THR A 51 4.04 -7.11 3.22
N GLU A 52 5.27 -7.40 3.61
CA GLU A 52 6.42 -7.41 2.71
C GLU A 52 6.23 -8.35 1.52
N ASP A 53 5.66 -9.54 1.75
CA ASP A 53 5.33 -10.48 0.67
C ASP A 53 4.29 -9.92 -0.31
N ASP A 54 3.26 -9.24 0.19
CA ASP A 54 2.25 -8.57 -0.64
C ASP A 54 2.89 -7.49 -1.53
N ILE A 55 3.85 -6.74 -0.99
CA ILE A 55 4.62 -5.72 -1.73
C ILE A 55 5.44 -6.39 -2.82
N ILE A 56 6.26 -7.39 -2.44
CA ILE A 56 7.16 -8.09 -3.36
C ILE A 56 6.37 -8.76 -4.49
N SER A 57 5.19 -9.31 -4.22
CA SER A 57 4.35 -9.97 -5.23
C SER A 57 3.92 -9.04 -6.37
N GLN A 58 3.87 -7.73 -6.15
CA GLN A 58 3.48 -6.75 -7.17
C GLN A 58 4.62 -6.36 -8.12
N PHE A 59 5.88 -6.62 -7.74
CA PHE A 59 7.06 -6.33 -8.55
C PHE A 59 7.69 -7.57 -9.17
N LYS A 60 7.19 -8.76 -8.84
CA LYS A 60 7.58 -10.01 -9.51
C LYS A 60 6.99 -10.00 -10.93
N SER A 61 7.88 -10.09 -11.92
CA SER A 61 7.54 -10.27 -13.34
C SER A 61 6.99 -11.67 -13.61
#